data_AF-A0A3N7HBJ0-F1
#
_entry.id   AF-A0A3N7HBJ0-F1
#
_cell.length_a   1.000
_cell.length_b   1.000
_cell.length_c   1.000
_cell.angle_alpha   90.00
_cell.angle_beta   90.00
_cell.angle_gamma   90.00
#
_symmetry.space_group_name_H-M   'P 1'
#
loop_
_entity.id
_entity.type
_entity.pdbx_description
1 polymer ?
#
loop_
_entity_poly.entity_id
_entity_poly.type
_entity_poly.pdbx_seq_one_letter_code
_entity_poly.pdbx_strand_id
1 'polypeptide(L)'
;MSLLKEVTSLIRKEILLEWRFKYAINGILLYVVSTVFVCYQAFKSVDPTTWNALFWIILLFASVNAINKSFVQESRSRQLYYYTISSAKAVILSKIGYNILVMLLLSAIAYLVYSIIFRNPLGDPVLYFLVVILGSMSFASVFTMVSGISAKAGNNSTLMAILSFPIVIPLLLILIKVSKNAMDGLDRSVSTDELVVLLAINIITVAISLLLFPYLWRD
;
A
#
# COMPACT_ATOMS: atom_id res chain seq x y z
N MET A 1 13.86 -21.70 -12.34
CA MET A 1 12.50 -22.07 -11.87
C MET A 1 11.48 -21.32 -12.71
N SER A 2 10.21 -21.73 -12.76
CA SER A 2 9.18 -20.85 -13.33
C SER A 2 9.04 -19.60 -12.46
N LEU A 3 8.93 -18.40 -13.05
CA LEU A 3 8.87 -17.12 -12.34
C LEU A 3 7.84 -17.12 -11.19
N LEU A 4 6.68 -17.76 -11.38
CA LEU A 4 5.65 -17.91 -10.35
C LEU A 4 6.12 -18.66 -9.09
N LYS A 5 6.96 -19.69 -9.24
CA LYS A 5 7.54 -20.46 -8.12
C LYS A 5 8.57 -19.63 -7.36
N GLU A 6 9.34 -18.81 -8.06
CA GLU A 6 10.27 -17.85 -7.42
C GLU A 6 9.51 -16.81 -6.61
N VAL A 7 8.51 -16.16 -7.22
CA VAL A 7 7.68 -15.15 -6.56
C VAL A 7 7.02 -15.69 -5.29
N THR A 8 6.38 -16.85 -5.38
CA THR A 8 5.71 -17.48 -4.23
C THR A 8 6.68 -17.88 -3.13
N SER A 9 7.85 -18.42 -3.47
CA SER A 9 8.89 -18.75 -2.49
C SER A 9 9.42 -17.49 -1.79
N LEU A 10 9.63 -16.40 -2.53
CA LEU A 10 10.08 -15.13 -1.99
C LEU A 10 9.03 -14.47 -1.09
N ILE A 11 7.74 -14.49 -1.48
CA ILE A 11 6.63 -14.01 -0.62
C ILE A 11 6.60 -14.80 0.69
N ARG A 12 6.70 -16.13 0.63
CA ARG A 12 6.72 -16.98 1.83
C ARG A 12 7.90 -16.64 2.74
N LYS A 13 9.06 -16.36 2.16
CA LYS A 13 10.24 -15.87 2.90
C LYS A 13 9.93 -14.55 3.61
N GLU A 14 9.28 -13.58 2.95
CA GLU A 14 8.99 -12.29 3.58
C GLU A 14 8.04 -12.47 4.77
N ILE A 15 6.98 -13.26 4.61
CA ILE A 15 6.04 -13.58 5.70
C ILE A 15 6.76 -14.25 6.87
N LEU A 16 7.65 -15.21 6.61
CA LEU A 16 8.41 -15.90 7.66
C LEU A 16 9.37 -14.96 8.40
N LEU A 17 10.01 -14.03 7.70
CA LEU A 17 10.88 -13.04 8.32
C LEU A 17 10.07 -12.10 9.22
N GLU A 18 8.94 -11.60 8.75
CA GLU A 18 8.08 -10.71 9.52
C GLU A 18 7.54 -11.40 10.78
N TRP A 19 7.11 -12.66 10.67
CA TRP A 19 6.66 -13.44 11.82
C TRP A 19 7.77 -13.65 12.87
N ARG A 20 9.02 -13.77 12.44
CA ARG A 20 10.19 -13.87 13.33
C ARG A 20 10.54 -12.51 13.96
N PHE A 21 10.41 -11.42 13.20
CA PHE A 21 10.68 -10.05 13.64
C PHE A 21 9.38 -9.30 14.00
N LYS A 22 8.65 -9.82 15.00
CA LYS A 22 7.31 -9.36 15.42
C LYS A 22 7.16 -7.85 15.70
N TYR A 23 8.25 -7.11 15.87
CA TYR A 23 8.22 -5.69 16.22
C TYR A 23 7.70 -4.80 15.10
N ALA A 24 7.90 -5.16 13.81
CA ALA A 24 7.57 -4.27 12.71
C ALA A 24 6.06 -4.20 12.44
N ILE A 25 5.38 -5.33 12.22
CA ILE A 25 3.90 -5.37 12.14
C ILE A 25 3.24 -4.81 13.41
N ASN A 26 3.69 -5.20 14.61
CA ASN A 26 3.07 -4.74 15.86
C ASN A 26 3.14 -3.22 16.00
N GLY A 27 4.27 -2.60 15.60
CA GLY A 27 4.41 -1.14 15.60
C GLY A 27 3.45 -0.45 14.63
N ILE A 28 3.22 -1.03 13.45
CA ILE A 28 2.30 -0.45 12.45
C ILE A 28 0.84 -0.63 12.89
N LEU A 29 0.50 -1.78 13.48
CA LEU A 29 -0.82 -2.01 14.05
C LEU A 29 -1.11 -1.03 15.18
N LEU A 30 -0.16 -0.86 16.10
CA LEU A 30 -0.27 0.11 17.17
C LEU A 30 -0.41 1.53 16.62
N TYR A 31 0.36 1.88 15.58
CA TYR A 31 0.21 3.16 14.88
C TYR A 31 -1.22 3.36 14.36
N VAL A 32 -1.77 2.42 13.59
CA VAL A 32 -3.13 2.53 13.02
C VAL A 32 -4.17 2.69 14.14
N VAL A 33 -4.14 1.84 15.16
CA VAL A 33 -5.09 1.88 16.27
C VAL A 33 -4.97 3.19 17.05
N SER A 34 -3.75 3.63 17.37
CA SER A 34 -3.50 4.88 18.07
C SER A 34 -3.94 6.09 17.26
N THR A 35 -3.68 6.14 15.95
CA THR A 35 -4.13 7.26 15.11
C THR A 35 -5.64 7.33 15.04
N VAL A 36 -6.32 6.19 14.88
CA VAL A 36 -7.78 6.13 14.91
C VAL A 36 -8.33 6.62 16.26
N PHE A 37 -7.73 6.18 17.37
CA PHE A 37 -8.13 6.61 18.71
C PHE A 37 -7.94 8.12 18.92
N VAL A 38 -6.83 8.69 18.45
CA VAL A 38 -6.59 10.15 18.51
C VAL A 38 -7.62 10.91 17.68
N CYS A 39 -7.94 10.42 16.46
CA CYS A 39 -9.00 11.01 15.64
C CYS A 39 -10.35 10.98 16.38
N TYR A 40 -10.69 9.87 17.03
CA TYR A 40 -11.89 9.77 17.86
C TYR A 40 -11.93 10.81 18.97
N GLN A 41 -10.85 10.94 19.73
CA GLN A 41 -10.78 11.89 20.83
C GLN A 41 -10.85 13.36 20.35
N ALA A 42 -10.30 13.65 19.18
CA ALA A 42 -10.28 14.99 18.60
C ALA A 42 -11.65 15.45 18.08
N PHE A 43 -12.36 14.59 17.35
CA PHE A 43 -13.59 14.98 16.66
C PHE A 43 -14.87 14.61 17.44
N LYS A 44 -14.83 13.55 18.27
CA LYS A 44 -15.99 12.91 18.95
C LYS A 44 -17.06 12.34 18.00
N SER A 45 -17.43 13.06 16.95
CA SER A 45 -18.24 12.62 15.82
C SER A 45 -17.66 13.21 14.52
N VAL A 46 -17.79 12.47 13.42
CA VAL A 46 -17.37 12.92 12.09
C VAL A 46 -18.51 12.71 11.11
N ASP A 47 -18.69 13.67 10.21
CA ASP A 47 -19.55 13.50 9.05
C ASP A 47 -18.97 12.45 8.08
N PRO A 48 -19.77 11.86 7.18
CA PRO A 48 -19.30 10.83 6.24
C PRO A 48 -18.14 11.28 5.36
N THR A 49 -18.08 12.57 4.97
CA THR A 49 -16.99 13.07 4.11
C THR A 49 -15.67 13.08 4.88
N THR A 50 -15.68 13.59 6.12
CA THR A 50 -14.51 13.59 7.00
C THR A 50 -14.09 12.17 7.37
N TRP A 51 -15.05 11.28 7.64
CA TRP A 51 -14.79 9.86 7.92
C TRP A 51 -13.99 9.22 6.77
N ASN A 52 -14.44 9.43 5.54
CA ASN A 52 -13.78 8.89 4.36
C ASN A 52 -12.39 9.47 4.12
N ALA A 53 -12.23 10.78 4.28
CA ALA A 53 -10.95 11.45 4.11
C ALA A 53 -9.92 10.96 5.14
N LEU A 54 -10.31 10.88 6.41
CA LEU A 54 -9.44 10.41 7.49
C LEU A 54 -9.03 8.95 7.29
N PHE A 55 -9.94 8.08 6.88
CA PHE A 55 -9.61 6.68 6.59
C PHE A 55 -8.45 6.57 5.58
N TRP A 56 -8.55 7.29 4.45
CA TRP A 56 -7.50 7.27 3.43
C TRP A 56 -6.20 7.94 3.87
N ILE A 57 -6.27 9.01 4.66
CA ILE A 57 -5.07 9.66 5.24
C ILE A 57 -4.35 8.70 6.20
N ILE A 58 -5.09 7.98 7.05
CA ILE A 58 -4.52 6.98 7.96
C ILE A 58 -3.83 5.87 7.16
N LEU A 59 -4.48 5.35 6.10
CA LEU A 59 -3.88 4.33 5.25
C LEU A 59 -2.65 4.81 4.50
N LEU A 60 -2.64 6.06 4.02
CA LEU A 60 -1.48 6.66 3.39
C LEU A 60 -0.26 6.60 4.32
N PHE A 61 -0.38 7.14 5.53
CA PHE A 61 0.76 7.15 6.45
C PHE A 61 1.10 5.76 6.98
N ALA A 62 0.11 4.89 7.18
CA ALA A 62 0.35 3.48 7.51
C ALA A 62 1.16 2.77 6.41
N SER A 63 0.83 3.01 5.14
CA SER A 63 1.54 2.43 4.00
C SER A 63 2.99 2.91 3.89
N VAL A 64 3.24 4.20 4.14
CA VAL A 64 4.60 4.77 4.14
C VAL A 64 5.44 4.08 5.21
N ASN A 65 4.90 3.94 6.42
CA ASN A 65 5.59 3.31 7.54
C ASN A 65 5.81 1.79 7.34
N ALA A 66 4.85 1.12 6.70
CA ALA A 66 4.95 -0.31 6.41
C ALA A 66 5.97 -0.61 5.32
N ILE A 67 5.92 0.13 4.21
CA ILE A 67 6.62 -0.25 2.97
C ILE A 67 8.04 0.29 2.92
N ASN A 68 8.35 1.43 3.57
CA ASN A 68 9.71 2.00 3.58
C ASN A 68 10.77 0.99 4.09
N LYS A 69 10.37 0.04 4.95
CA LYS A 69 11.26 -1.00 5.49
C LYS A 69 11.61 -2.10 4.47
N SER A 70 10.80 -2.30 3.43
CA SER A 70 10.83 -3.49 2.57
C SER A 70 12.15 -3.63 1.77
N PHE A 71 12.73 -2.52 1.29
CA PHE A 71 14.06 -2.53 0.65
C PHE A 71 15.18 -1.98 1.52
N VAL A 72 14.87 -1.04 2.42
CA VAL A 72 15.88 -0.34 3.23
C VAL A 72 16.49 -1.24 4.32
N GLN A 73 15.75 -2.23 4.82
CA GLN A 73 16.25 -3.13 5.87
C GLN A 73 17.10 -4.29 5.34
N GLU A 74 17.11 -4.56 4.03
CA GLU A 74 17.91 -5.66 3.50
C GLU A 74 19.37 -5.26 3.35
N SER A 75 20.26 -6.00 3.99
CA SER A 75 21.70 -5.75 3.88
C SER A 75 22.17 -5.95 2.44
N ARG A 76 23.15 -5.13 2.02
CA ARG A 76 23.77 -5.21 0.70
C ARG A 76 24.24 -6.64 0.37
N SER A 77 24.81 -7.35 1.34
CA SER A 77 25.27 -8.74 1.17
C SER A 77 24.13 -9.71 0.86
N ARG A 78 22.95 -9.52 1.45
CA ARG A 78 21.77 -10.34 1.17
C ARG A 78 21.19 -10.04 -0.21
N GLN A 79 21.22 -8.78 -0.66
CA GLN A 79 20.86 -8.42 -2.04
C GLN A 79 21.81 -9.05 -3.06
N LEU A 80 23.13 -9.04 -2.81
CA LEU A 80 24.11 -9.72 -3.66
C LEU A 80 23.88 -11.23 -3.73
N TYR A 81 23.49 -11.87 -2.62
CA TYR A 81 23.09 -13.27 -2.64
C TYR A 81 21.81 -13.49 -3.48
N TYR A 82 20.79 -12.64 -3.35
CA TYR A 82 19.58 -12.76 -4.18
C TYR A 82 19.84 -12.55 -5.67
N TYR A 83 20.84 -11.74 -6.00
CA TYR A 83 21.30 -11.57 -7.38
C TYR A 83 21.74 -12.91 -8.02
N THR A 84 22.28 -13.85 -7.24
CA THR A 84 22.77 -15.13 -7.78
C THR A 84 21.70 -16.21 -7.87
N ILE A 85 20.62 -16.11 -7.09
CA ILE A 85 19.61 -17.17 -6.96
C ILE A 85 18.20 -16.78 -7.44
N SER A 86 17.96 -15.52 -7.82
CA SER A 86 16.62 -15.05 -8.18
C SER A 86 16.65 -13.99 -9.26
N SER A 87 15.64 -14.02 -10.14
CA SER A 87 15.48 -12.99 -11.15
C SER A 87 15.00 -11.65 -10.54
N ALA A 88 15.52 -10.53 -11.03
CA ALA A 88 15.10 -9.20 -10.55
C ALA A 88 13.58 -8.99 -10.64
N LYS A 89 12.95 -9.52 -11.70
CA LYS A 89 11.48 -9.50 -11.89
C LYS A 89 10.76 -10.27 -10.79
N ALA A 90 11.26 -11.44 -10.37
CA ALA A 90 10.67 -12.19 -9.28
C ALA A 90 10.80 -11.47 -7.93
N VAL A 91 11.93 -10.81 -7.68
CA VAL A 91 12.15 -10.01 -6.46
C VAL A 91 11.13 -8.88 -6.34
N ILE A 92 11.00 -8.02 -7.36
CA ILE A 92 10.07 -6.89 -7.30
C ILE A 92 8.61 -7.34 -7.21
N LEU A 93 8.20 -8.36 -7.98
CA LEU A 93 6.85 -8.92 -7.90
C LEU A 93 6.54 -9.53 -6.54
N SER A 94 7.51 -10.22 -5.93
CA SER A 94 7.34 -10.79 -4.59
C SER A 94 7.14 -9.71 -3.54
N LYS A 95 7.87 -8.58 -3.62
CA LYS A 95 7.71 -7.47 -2.68
C LYS A 95 6.42 -6.70 -2.90
N ILE A 96 6.01 -6.47 -4.15
CA ILE A 96 4.70 -5.89 -4.46
C ILE A 96 3.59 -6.80 -3.88
N GLY A 97 3.64 -8.10 -4.16
CA GLY A 97 2.65 -9.06 -3.65
C GLY A 97 2.60 -9.10 -2.12
N TYR A 98 3.76 -9.14 -1.46
CA TYR A 98 3.84 -9.08 0.00
C TYR A 98 3.25 -7.79 0.56
N ASN A 99 3.63 -6.63 0.00
CA ASN A 99 3.13 -5.33 0.46
C ASN A 99 1.63 -5.16 0.19
N ILE A 100 1.08 -5.78 -0.87
CA ILE A 100 -0.37 -5.85 -1.09
C ILE A 100 -1.04 -6.60 0.07
N LEU A 101 -0.51 -7.77 0.46
CA LEU A 101 -1.07 -8.54 1.59
C LEU A 101 -1.03 -7.74 2.90
N VAL A 102 0.08 -7.05 3.18
CA VAL A 102 0.21 -6.17 4.34
C VAL A 102 -0.81 -5.03 4.27
N MET A 103 -0.97 -4.37 3.12
CA MET A 103 -1.94 -3.28 2.95
C MET A 103 -3.39 -3.74 3.06
N LEU A 104 -3.72 -4.93 2.58
CA LEU A 104 -5.05 -5.52 2.75
C LEU A 104 -5.33 -5.81 4.23
N LEU A 105 -4.34 -6.33 4.97
CA LEU A 105 -4.48 -6.55 6.41
C LEU A 105 -4.66 -5.23 7.16
N LEU A 106 -3.85 -4.22 6.87
CA LEU A 106 -3.93 -2.90 7.51
C LEU A 106 -5.24 -2.18 7.19
N SER A 107 -5.71 -2.24 5.94
CA SER A 107 -6.99 -1.64 5.55
C SER A 107 -8.18 -2.35 6.17
N ALA A 108 -8.16 -3.68 6.28
CA ALA A 108 -9.20 -4.44 6.98
C ALA A 108 -9.27 -4.07 8.47
N ILE A 109 -8.11 -3.98 9.14
CA ILE A 109 -8.05 -3.61 10.57
C ILE A 109 -8.46 -2.15 10.76
N ALA A 110 -7.94 -1.24 9.95
CA ALA A 110 -8.31 0.17 9.99
C ALA A 110 -9.83 0.32 9.83
N TYR A 111 -10.41 -0.30 8.79
CA TYR A 111 -11.85 -0.25 8.54
C TYR A 111 -12.65 -0.83 9.72
N LEU A 112 -12.25 -1.99 10.25
CA LEU A 112 -12.93 -2.61 11.39
C LEU A 112 -12.95 -1.67 12.60
N VAL A 113 -11.79 -1.13 12.99
CA VAL A 113 -11.69 -0.22 14.13
C VAL A 113 -12.48 1.08 13.86
N TYR A 114 -12.39 1.63 12.65
CA TYR A 114 -13.11 2.85 12.27
C TYR A 114 -14.64 2.66 12.29
N SER A 115 -15.13 1.52 11.80
CA SER A 115 -16.57 1.20 11.74
C SER A 115 -17.20 0.97 13.12
N ILE A 116 -16.41 0.47 14.09
CA ILE A 116 -16.87 0.28 15.47
C ILE A 116 -17.01 1.63 16.18
N ILE A 117 -16.03 2.51 15.97
CA ILE A 117 -15.94 3.80 16.66
C ILE A 117 -16.89 4.83 16.06
N PHE A 118 -16.89 4.94 14.73
CA PHE A 118 -17.72 5.86 13.98
C PHE A 118 -18.71 5.06 13.15
N ARG A 119 -19.97 5.01 13.60
CA ARG A 119 -21.03 4.38 12.82
C ARG A 119 -21.30 5.21 11.57
N ASN A 120 -20.95 4.65 10.42
CA ASN A 120 -21.20 5.27 9.13
C ASN A 120 -21.87 4.24 8.20
N PRO A 121 -23.14 4.44 7.80
CA PRO A 121 -23.79 3.55 6.85
C PRO A 121 -23.15 3.68 5.47
N LEU A 122 -22.90 2.55 4.81
CA LEU A 122 -22.41 2.50 3.43
C LEU A 122 -23.60 2.28 2.49
N GLY A 123 -23.77 3.14 1.48
CA GLY A 123 -24.78 2.97 0.43
C GLY A 123 -24.51 1.76 -0.47
N ASP A 124 -23.31 1.64 -1.04
CA ASP A 124 -22.82 0.47 -1.79
C ASP A 124 -21.55 -0.11 -1.13
N PRO A 125 -21.70 -1.07 -0.18
CA PRO A 125 -20.57 -1.71 0.47
C PRO A 125 -19.65 -2.45 -0.50
N VAL A 126 -20.20 -3.04 -1.57
CA VAL A 126 -19.43 -3.86 -2.53
C VAL A 126 -18.46 -2.96 -3.29
N LEU A 127 -18.95 -1.83 -3.80
CA LEU A 127 -18.10 -0.85 -4.46
C LEU A 127 -17.06 -0.27 -3.49
N TYR A 128 -17.46 0.04 -2.26
CA TYR A 128 -16.54 0.58 -1.25
C TYR A 128 -15.36 -0.37 -0.99
N PHE A 129 -15.63 -1.65 -0.71
CA PHE A 129 -14.56 -2.63 -0.46
C PHE A 129 -13.69 -2.89 -1.70
N LEU A 130 -14.28 -2.86 -2.90
CA LEU A 130 -13.50 -2.96 -4.14
C LEU A 130 -12.50 -1.80 -4.25
N VAL A 131 -12.93 -0.56 -3.95
CA VAL A 131 -12.05 0.61 -3.96
C VAL A 131 -10.96 0.50 -2.90
N VAL A 132 -11.28 -0.01 -1.70
CA VAL A 132 -10.28 -0.27 -0.65
C VAL A 132 -9.23 -1.28 -1.10
N ILE A 133 -9.64 -2.36 -1.79
CA ILE A 133 -8.72 -3.36 -2.34
C ILE A 133 -7.84 -2.72 -3.43
N LEU A 134 -8.44 -2.01 -4.40
CA LEU A 134 -7.68 -1.36 -5.48
C LEU A 134 -6.71 -0.30 -4.93
N GLY A 135 -7.14 0.51 -3.97
CA GLY A 135 -6.29 1.52 -3.32
C GLY A 135 -5.16 0.89 -2.51
N SER A 136 -5.42 -0.22 -1.84
CA SER A 136 -4.37 -1.01 -1.17
C SER A 136 -3.33 -1.52 -2.16
N MET A 137 -3.75 -1.99 -3.33
CA MET A 137 -2.86 -2.40 -4.42
C MET A 137 -2.06 -1.21 -5.00
N SER A 138 -2.70 -0.06 -5.17
CA SER A 138 -2.04 1.16 -5.65
C SER A 138 -0.98 1.65 -4.68
N PHE A 139 -1.29 1.78 -3.38
CA PHE A 139 -0.29 2.19 -2.39
C PHE A 139 0.84 1.18 -2.30
N ALA A 140 0.53 -0.11 -2.24
CA ALA A 140 1.53 -1.16 -2.19
C ALA A 140 2.49 -1.10 -3.39
N SER A 141 1.96 -1.02 -4.61
CA SER A 141 2.77 -0.98 -5.83
C SER A 141 3.59 0.31 -5.94
N VAL A 142 2.99 1.49 -5.70
CA VAL A 142 3.67 2.79 -5.83
C VAL A 142 4.81 2.90 -4.82
N PHE A 143 4.56 2.64 -3.54
CA PHE A 143 5.61 2.76 -2.53
C PHE A 143 6.69 1.68 -2.68
N THR A 144 6.35 0.48 -3.15
CA THR A 144 7.35 -0.55 -3.43
C THR A 144 8.26 -0.15 -4.59
N MET A 145 7.68 0.40 -5.67
CA MET A 145 8.43 0.92 -6.81
C MET A 145 9.39 2.01 -6.38
N VAL A 146 8.88 3.03 -5.66
CA VAL A 146 9.68 4.16 -5.21
C VAL A 146 10.74 3.73 -4.20
N SER A 147 10.42 2.81 -3.29
CA SER A 147 11.40 2.26 -2.34
C SER A 147 12.52 1.48 -3.04
N GLY A 148 12.20 0.76 -4.12
CA GLY A 148 13.21 0.09 -4.95
C GLY A 148 14.15 1.08 -5.65
N ILE A 149 13.63 2.20 -6.14
CA ILE A 149 14.42 3.29 -6.73
C ILE A 149 15.27 3.98 -5.66
N SER A 150 14.66 4.34 -4.53
CA SER A 150 15.33 5.13 -3.49
C SER A 150 16.47 4.36 -2.81
N ALA A 151 16.32 3.05 -2.65
CA ALA A 151 17.33 2.18 -2.04
C ALA A 151 18.70 2.22 -2.74
N LYS A 152 18.75 2.60 -4.02
CA LYS A 152 19.99 2.70 -4.81
C LYS A 152 20.62 4.09 -4.80
N ALA A 153 19.87 5.13 -4.41
CA ALA A 153 20.32 6.51 -4.44
C ALA A 153 20.96 7.00 -3.12
N GLY A 154 21.15 6.11 -2.13
CA GLY A 154 21.88 6.39 -0.89
C GLY A 154 21.18 7.29 0.14
N ASN A 155 20.18 8.10 -0.27
CA ASN A 155 19.37 8.95 0.62
C ASN A 155 17.90 8.47 0.67
N ASN A 156 17.72 7.26 1.21
CA ASN A 156 16.55 6.41 0.95
C ASN A 156 15.21 6.97 1.43
N SER A 157 15.17 7.75 2.52
CA SER A 157 13.92 8.24 3.12
C SER A 157 13.44 9.55 2.50
N THR A 158 14.32 10.54 2.35
CA THR A 158 13.98 11.83 1.75
C THR A 158 13.61 11.68 0.28
N LEU A 159 14.38 10.88 -0.47
CA LEU A 159 14.07 10.63 -1.88
C LEU A 159 12.75 9.85 -2.05
N MET A 160 12.46 8.91 -1.15
CA MET A 160 11.18 8.21 -1.17
C MET A 160 10.00 9.16 -0.99
N ALA A 161 10.10 10.14 -0.08
CA ALA A 161 9.07 11.17 0.06
C ALA A 161 8.92 12.01 -1.21
N ILE A 162 10.02 12.60 -1.70
CA ILE A 162 10.01 13.49 -2.88
C ILE A 162 9.40 12.81 -4.10
N LEU A 163 9.73 11.53 -4.35
CA LEU A 163 9.22 10.79 -5.49
C LEU A 163 7.78 10.28 -5.29
N SER A 164 7.38 9.93 -4.06
CA SER A 164 6.07 9.34 -3.81
C SER A 164 4.95 10.38 -3.84
N PHE A 165 5.14 11.54 -3.21
CA PHE A 165 4.07 12.53 -3.04
C PHE A 165 3.39 12.97 -4.36
N PRO A 166 4.11 13.27 -5.44
CA PRO A 166 3.50 13.65 -6.72
C PRO A 166 2.56 12.59 -7.32
N ILE A 167 2.85 11.31 -7.07
CA ILE A 167 2.05 10.17 -7.58
C ILE A 167 0.89 9.87 -6.61
N VAL A 168 1.16 9.98 -5.32
CA VAL A 168 0.26 9.57 -4.26
C VAL A 168 -0.87 10.57 -4.03
N ILE A 169 -0.63 11.88 -4.20
CA ILE A 169 -1.68 12.89 -4.03
C ILE A 169 -2.83 12.71 -5.04
N PRO A 170 -2.58 12.61 -6.37
CA PRO A 170 -3.64 12.34 -7.34
C PRO A 170 -4.38 11.03 -7.06
N LEU A 171 -3.62 9.98 -6.71
CA LEU A 171 -4.19 8.69 -6.33
C LEU A 171 -5.14 8.84 -5.13
N LEU A 172 -4.73 9.55 -4.08
CA LEU A 172 -5.53 9.78 -2.88
C LEU A 172 -6.83 10.53 -3.18
N LEU A 173 -6.77 11.56 -4.03
CA LEU A 173 -7.95 12.33 -4.43
C LEU A 173 -8.98 11.47 -5.17
N ILE A 174 -8.52 10.58 -6.06
CA ILE A 174 -9.39 9.64 -6.78
C ILE A 174 -10.00 8.64 -5.79
N LEU A 175 -9.19 8.07 -4.90
CA LEU A 175 -9.68 7.12 -3.89
C LEU A 175 -10.74 7.74 -2.99
N ILE A 176 -10.52 8.95 -2.48
CA ILE A 176 -11.49 9.69 -1.67
C ILE A 176 -12.78 9.95 -2.46
N LYS A 177 -12.67 10.35 -3.74
CA LYS A 177 -13.85 10.62 -4.59
C LYS A 177 -14.71 9.37 -4.80
N VAL A 178 -14.10 8.25 -5.23
CA VAL A 178 -14.84 7.03 -5.54
C VAL A 178 -15.41 6.38 -4.28
N SER A 179 -14.64 6.33 -3.20
CA SER A 179 -15.14 5.76 -1.95
C SER A 179 -16.26 6.62 -1.35
N LYS A 180 -16.25 7.94 -1.57
CA LYS A 180 -17.39 8.81 -1.22
C LYS A 180 -18.63 8.47 -2.06
N ASN A 181 -18.50 8.33 -3.38
CA ASN A 181 -19.64 7.95 -4.24
C ASN A 181 -20.25 6.60 -3.80
N ALA A 182 -19.41 5.65 -3.40
CA ALA A 182 -19.85 4.37 -2.84
C ALA A 182 -20.55 4.52 -1.49
N MET A 183 -20.07 5.40 -0.61
CA MET A 183 -20.72 5.72 0.65
C MET A 183 -22.09 6.37 0.45
N ASP A 184 -22.20 7.30 -0.50
CA ASP A 184 -23.44 7.99 -0.84
C ASP A 184 -24.43 7.08 -1.59
N GLY A 185 -23.99 5.89 -2.03
CA GLY A 185 -24.84 4.92 -2.74
C GLY A 185 -25.21 5.36 -4.16
N LEU A 186 -24.36 6.19 -4.79
CA LEU A 186 -24.57 6.65 -6.16
C LEU A 186 -24.46 5.48 -7.15
N ASP A 187 -25.07 5.65 -8.32
CA ASP A 187 -24.95 4.66 -9.39
C ASP A 187 -23.48 4.47 -9.79
N ARG A 188 -23.11 3.22 -10.08
CA ARG A 188 -21.73 2.82 -10.37
C ARG A 188 -21.18 3.51 -11.60
N SER A 189 -22.06 3.86 -12.55
CA SER A 189 -21.76 4.63 -13.75
C SER A 189 -20.99 5.93 -13.43
N VAL A 190 -21.34 6.61 -12.34
CA VAL A 190 -20.72 7.87 -11.88
C VAL A 190 -19.26 7.69 -11.45
N SER A 191 -18.83 6.47 -11.17
CA SER A 191 -17.48 6.15 -10.70
C SER A 191 -16.64 5.36 -11.70
N THR A 192 -17.18 5.08 -12.88
CA THR A 192 -16.52 4.19 -13.86
C THR A 192 -15.20 4.75 -14.36
N ASP A 193 -15.16 6.04 -14.70
CA ASP A 193 -13.95 6.71 -15.18
C ASP A 193 -12.83 6.66 -14.14
N GLU A 194 -13.14 6.97 -12.87
CA GLU A 194 -12.16 6.91 -11.79
C GLU A 194 -11.66 5.49 -11.52
N LEU A 195 -12.53 4.48 -11.61
CA LEU A 195 -12.13 3.08 -11.46
C LEU A 195 -11.17 2.65 -12.58
N VAL A 196 -11.42 3.10 -13.82
CA VAL A 196 -10.52 2.87 -14.95
C VAL A 196 -9.17 3.54 -14.71
N VAL A 197 -9.15 4.77 -14.20
CA VAL A 197 -7.91 5.47 -13.85
C VAL A 197 -7.17 4.74 -12.71
N LEU A 198 -7.85 4.26 -11.67
CA LEU A 198 -7.22 3.48 -10.59
C LEU A 198 -6.61 2.18 -11.10
N LEU A 199 -7.31 1.47 -12.00
CA LEU A 199 -6.77 0.28 -12.64
C LEU A 199 -5.56 0.61 -13.52
N ALA A 200 -5.61 1.70 -14.28
CA ALA A 200 -4.50 2.17 -15.10
C ALA A 200 -3.26 2.48 -14.23
N ILE A 201 -3.44 3.19 -13.10
CA ILE A 201 -2.35 3.47 -12.15
C ILE A 201 -1.73 2.16 -11.63
N ASN A 202 -2.54 1.17 -11.24
CA ASN A 202 -2.04 -0.13 -10.80
C ASN A 202 -1.20 -0.82 -11.89
N ILE A 203 -1.74 -0.91 -13.11
CA ILE A 203 -1.08 -1.59 -14.23
C ILE A 203 0.22 -0.88 -14.60
N ILE A 204 0.18 0.45 -14.77
CA ILE A 204 1.34 1.27 -15.14
C ILE A 204 2.43 1.15 -14.08
N THR A 205 2.08 1.27 -12.80
CA THR A 205 3.05 1.20 -11.70
C THR A 205 3.74 -0.16 -11.63
N VAL A 206 2.99 -1.24 -11.78
CA VAL A 206 3.56 -2.60 -11.83
C VAL A 206 4.42 -2.79 -13.08
N ALA A 207 3.99 -2.29 -14.24
CA ALA A 207 4.75 -2.38 -15.48
C ALA A 207 6.08 -1.61 -15.40
N ILE A 208 6.06 -0.37 -14.89
CA ILE A 208 7.25 0.44 -14.66
C ILE A 208 8.17 -0.25 -13.65
N SER A 209 7.62 -0.81 -12.57
CA SER A 209 8.40 -1.58 -11.59
C SER A 209 9.13 -2.76 -12.25
N LEU A 210 8.44 -3.49 -13.13
CA LEU A 210 9.02 -4.63 -13.86
C LEU A 210 10.08 -4.21 -14.89
N LEU A 211 9.95 -3.01 -15.46
CA LEU A 211 10.89 -2.45 -16.44
C LEU A 211 12.13 -1.86 -15.77
N LEU A 212 11.96 -0.99 -14.78
CA LEU A 212 13.05 -0.23 -14.15
C LEU A 212 13.85 -1.07 -13.15
N PHE A 213 13.19 -1.93 -12.37
CA PHE A 213 13.85 -2.65 -11.30
C PHE A 213 15.02 -3.53 -11.77
N PRO A 214 14.94 -4.27 -12.90
CA PRO A 214 16.10 -4.99 -13.44
C PRO A 214 17.33 -4.14 -13.74
N TYR A 215 17.17 -2.87 -14.15
CA TYR A 215 18.30 -1.97 -14.38
C TYR A 215 18.89 -1.52 -13.05
N LEU A 216 18.04 -1.07 -12.13
CA LEU A 216 18.43 -0.67 -10.77
C LEU A 216 19.07 -1.81 -9.96
N TRP A 217 18.72 -3.05 -10.28
CA TRP A 217 19.24 -4.24 -9.59
C TRP A 217 20.64 -4.65 -10.06
N ARG A 218 21.04 -4.28 -11.27
CA ARG A 218 22.36 -4.62 -11.85
C ARG A 218 23.50 -3.74 -11.33
N ASP A 219 23.21 -2.48 -11.06
CA ASP A 219 24.14 -1.47 -10.55
C ASP A 219 24.09 -1.39 -9.01
#